data_AF-A0A2G4H0E6-F1
#
_entry.id   AF-A0A2G4H0E6-F1
#
_cell.length_a   1.000
_cell.length_b   1.000
_cell.length_c   1.000
_cell.angle_alpha   90.00
_cell.angle_beta   90.00
_cell.angle_gamma   90.00
#
_symmetry.space_group_name_H-M   'P 1'
#
loop_
_entity.id
_entity.type
_entity.pdbx_description
1 polymer ?
#
loop_
_entity_poly.entity_id
_entity_poly.type
_entity_poly.pdbx_seq_one_letter_code
_entity_poly.pdbx_strand_id
1 'polypeptide(L)'
;MSRPTQFRLRWKGAVTGPFPLSRVSEMLRASEISLLHNIEVDDSWMTVRDYLRATGLNRAPTGSAGDTAGLGADAPPPPGAELAFGAPLSPEAMRNAAGESLERAVREGYLWCGSTFLLPPLFSLLVYAWHIISPDTPPLSLFILLTFTTAVGCFLPVTFVRKVGITLDQEGLAEIRQTQATLSILLACLGFVLWLWCFWFLVHPRP
;
A
#
# COMPACT_ATOMS: atom_id res chain seq x y z
N MET A 1 0.30 -37.09 -9.15
CA MET A 1 1.43 -36.36 -8.55
C MET A 1 1.23 -36.35 -7.04
N SER A 2 2.26 -36.74 -6.28
CA SER A 2 2.23 -36.88 -4.82
C SER A 2 2.07 -35.52 -4.16
N ARG A 3 1.08 -35.37 -3.28
CA ARG A 3 0.85 -34.11 -2.54
C ARG A 3 2.10 -33.74 -1.74
N PRO A 4 2.60 -32.49 -1.80
CA PRO A 4 3.70 -32.05 -0.96
C PRO A 4 3.31 -32.20 0.51
N THR A 5 4.13 -32.94 1.27
CA THR A 5 3.89 -33.24 2.69
C THR A 5 4.48 -32.18 3.61
N GLN A 6 5.35 -31.30 3.09
CA GLN A 6 6.07 -30.28 3.83
C GLN A 6 6.12 -28.98 3.03
N PHE A 7 5.84 -27.86 3.70
CA PHE A 7 5.77 -26.52 3.13
C PHE A 7 6.81 -25.62 3.77
N ARG A 8 7.49 -24.81 2.95
CA ARG A 8 8.34 -23.71 3.45
C ARG A 8 7.57 -22.41 3.36
N LEU A 9 7.61 -21.62 4.42
CA LEU A 9 6.98 -20.31 4.49
C LEU A 9 8.03 -19.24 4.17
N ARG A 10 7.66 -18.26 3.34
CA ARG A 10 8.51 -17.10 3.05
C ARG A 10 7.78 -15.82 3.41
N TRP A 11 8.46 -15.01 4.24
CA TRP A 11 7.98 -13.70 4.67
C TRP A 11 9.13 -12.72 4.79
N LYS A 12 8.99 -11.53 4.19
CA LYS A 12 10.00 -10.44 4.22
C LYS A 12 11.44 -10.90 3.92
N GLY A 13 11.60 -11.91 3.06
CA GLY A 13 12.91 -12.47 2.69
C GLY A 13 13.44 -13.59 3.61
N ALA A 14 12.85 -13.81 4.78
CA ALA A 14 13.14 -14.96 5.63
C ALA A 14 12.35 -16.19 5.14
N VAL A 15 13.03 -17.34 5.08
CA VAL A 15 12.43 -18.64 4.77
C VAL A 15 12.44 -19.48 6.03
N THR A 16 11.27 -19.92 6.47
CA THR A 16 11.09 -20.74 7.67
C THR A 16 10.41 -22.07 7.31
N GLY A 17 10.78 -23.13 8.02
CA GLY A 17 10.29 -24.49 7.79
C GLY A 17 11.42 -25.50 7.57
N PRO A 18 11.09 -26.72 7.15
CA PRO A 18 9.79 -27.19 6.63
C PRO A 18 8.72 -27.40 7.71
N PHE A 19 7.46 -27.05 7.40
CA PHE A 19 6.29 -27.28 8.26
C PHE A 19 5.27 -28.21 7.59
N PRO A 20 4.62 -29.13 8.31
CA PRO A 20 3.49 -29.90 7.78
C PRO A 20 2.25 -29.01 7.59
N LEU A 21 1.34 -29.39 6.68
CA LEU A 21 0.12 -28.62 6.39
C LEU A 21 -0.73 -28.34 7.63
N SER A 22 -0.82 -29.31 8.55
CA SER A 22 -1.52 -29.14 9.83
C SER A 22 -0.95 -27.99 10.64
N ARG A 23 0.38 -27.87 10.71
CA ARG A 23 1.03 -26.78 11.43
C ARG A 23 0.80 -25.43 10.76
N VAL A 24 0.85 -25.36 9.43
CA VAL A 24 0.50 -24.14 8.69
C VAL A 24 -0.95 -23.74 8.94
N SER A 25 -1.87 -24.71 9.01
CA SER A 25 -3.28 -24.45 9.33
C SER A 25 -3.49 -23.99 10.77
N GLU A 26 -2.72 -24.51 11.74
CA GLU A 26 -2.70 -24.03 13.12
C GLU A 26 -2.18 -22.60 13.20
N MET A 27 -1.08 -22.28 12.51
CA MET A 27 -0.49 -20.94 12.50
C MET A 27 -1.44 -19.92 11.85
N LEU A 28 -2.19 -20.31 10.81
CA LEU A 28 -3.28 -19.48 10.25
C LEU A 28 -4.41 -19.28 11.25
N ARG A 29 -4.81 -20.34 11.97
CA ARG A 29 -5.90 -20.29 12.96
C ARG A 29 -5.51 -19.50 14.21
N ALA A 30 -4.25 -19.54 14.60
CA ALA A 30 -3.67 -18.77 15.69
C ALA A 30 -3.31 -17.32 15.29
N SER A 31 -3.57 -16.94 14.03
CA SER A 31 -3.21 -15.63 13.45
C SER A 31 -1.71 -15.31 13.52
N GLU A 32 -0.85 -16.33 13.64
CA GLU A 32 0.61 -16.19 13.61
C GLU A 32 1.12 -15.90 12.19
N ILE A 33 0.40 -16.40 11.18
CA ILE A 33 0.64 -16.12 9.76
C ILE A 33 -0.66 -15.70 9.09
N SER A 34 -0.55 -14.88 8.06
CA SER A 34 -1.67 -14.40 7.25
C SER A 34 -1.72 -15.15 5.91
N LEU A 35 -2.90 -15.19 5.29
CA LEU A 35 -3.15 -15.77 3.96
C LEU A 35 -2.29 -15.16 2.84
N LEU A 36 -1.70 -13.98 3.08
CA LEU A 36 -0.76 -13.28 2.21
C LEU A 36 0.68 -13.83 2.27
N HIS A 37 0.98 -14.74 3.20
CA HIS A 37 2.30 -15.37 3.27
C HIS A 37 2.50 -16.30 2.08
N ASN A 38 3.74 -16.40 1.60
CA ASN A 38 4.08 -17.29 0.51
C ASN A 38 4.48 -18.65 1.04
N ILE A 39 4.04 -19.71 0.36
CA ILE A 39 4.46 -21.07 0.57
C ILE A 39 5.09 -21.65 -0.69
N GLU A 40 6.11 -22.45 -0.51
CA GLU A 40 6.76 -23.22 -1.57
C GLU A 40 5.96 -24.50 -1.83
N VAL A 41 5.50 -24.65 -3.07
CA VAL A 41 4.71 -25.78 -3.57
C VAL A 41 5.25 -26.13 -4.95
N ASP A 42 5.76 -27.36 -5.11
CA ASP A 42 6.32 -27.87 -6.38
C ASP A 42 7.38 -26.91 -7.00
N ASP A 43 8.37 -26.51 -6.19
CA ASP A 43 9.46 -25.57 -6.55
C ASP A 43 8.99 -24.16 -6.99
N SER A 44 7.73 -23.81 -6.73
CA SER A 44 7.16 -22.50 -7.02
C SER A 44 6.62 -21.83 -5.76
N TRP A 45 6.85 -20.52 -5.65
CA TRP A 45 6.32 -19.70 -4.55
C TRP A 45 4.94 -19.19 -4.91
N MET A 46 3.95 -19.56 -4.10
CA MET A 46 2.57 -19.08 -4.24
C MET A 46 2.02 -18.63 -2.88
N THR A 47 1.00 -17.79 -2.86
CA THR A 47 0.41 -17.39 -1.58
C THR A 47 -0.33 -18.58 -0.95
N VAL A 48 -0.39 -18.62 0.38
CA VAL A 48 -1.17 -19.63 1.13
C VAL A 48 -2.63 -19.63 0.69
N ARG A 49 -3.18 -18.46 0.35
CA ARG A 49 -4.51 -18.32 -0.26
C ARG A 49 -4.64 -19.09 -1.57
N ASP A 50 -3.70 -18.90 -2.49
CA ASP A 50 -3.78 -19.47 -3.84
C ASP A 50 -3.60 -21.00 -3.78
N TYR A 51 -2.75 -21.48 -2.88
CA TYR A 51 -2.62 -22.91 -2.61
C TYR A 51 -3.90 -23.53 -2.02
N LEU A 52 -4.54 -22.90 -1.03
CA LEU A 52 -5.79 -23.39 -0.44
C LEU A 52 -6.95 -23.40 -1.47
N ARG A 53 -6.95 -22.43 -2.40
CA ARG A 53 -7.88 -22.40 -3.54
C ARG A 53 -7.61 -23.54 -4.52
N ALA A 54 -6.35 -23.80 -4.86
CA ALA A 54 -5.96 -24.89 -5.76
C ALA A 54 -6.21 -26.29 -5.18
N THR A 55 -6.12 -26.45 -3.86
CA THR A 55 -6.33 -27.74 -3.18
C THR A 55 -7.76 -28.01 -2.72
N GLY A 56 -8.70 -27.08 -2.94
CA GLY A 56 -10.15 -27.35 -2.83
C GLY A 56 -10.69 -27.57 -1.41
N LEU A 57 -10.00 -27.08 -0.37
CA LEU A 57 -10.42 -27.26 1.03
C LEU A 57 -11.65 -26.43 1.47
N ASN A 58 -12.43 -25.90 0.52
CA ASN A 58 -13.71 -25.21 0.81
C ASN A 58 -14.96 -25.96 0.29
N ARG A 59 -14.86 -27.23 -0.10
CA ARG A 59 -16.06 -28.03 -0.44
C ARG A 59 -16.69 -28.62 0.82
N ALA A 60 -17.47 -27.80 1.53
CA ALA A 60 -18.55 -28.30 2.38
C ALA A 60 -19.76 -28.72 1.48
N PRO A 61 -20.61 -29.65 1.94
CA PRO A 61 -21.16 -30.72 1.11
C PRO A 61 -22.22 -30.24 0.11
N THR A 62 -22.04 -30.66 -1.14
CA THR A 62 -23.07 -30.73 -2.17
C THR A 62 -24.26 -31.53 -1.64
N GLY A 63 -25.39 -30.87 -1.44
CA GLY A 63 -26.69 -31.53 -1.40
C GLY A 63 -26.97 -32.16 -2.75
N SER A 64 -27.12 -33.48 -2.76
CA SER A 64 -27.59 -34.25 -3.89
C SER A 64 -29.00 -33.80 -4.30
N ALA A 65 -29.20 -33.43 -5.56
CA ALA A 65 -30.45 -33.67 -6.28
C ALA A 65 -30.25 -33.49 -7.80
N GLY A 66 -30.32 -34.61 -8.53
CA GLY A 66 -31.02 -34.67 -9.82
C GLY A 66 -30.19 -34.44 -11.08
N ASP A 67 -29.90 -35.54 -11.77
CA ASP A 67 -29.45 -35.59 -13.16
C ASP A 67 -30.35 -34.76 -14.10
N THR A 68 -29.76 -34.03 -15.06
CA THR A 68 -29.73 -34.42 -16.48
C THR A 68 -29.20 -33.29 -17.39
N ALA A 69 -28.21 -33.66 -18.21
CA ALA A 69 -27.92 -33.25 -19.59
C ALA A 69 -27.85 -31.75 -19.98
N GLY A 70 -26.68 -31.34 -20.50
CA GLY A 70 -26.58 -30.13 -21.33
C GLY A 70 -25.15 -29.68 -21.63
N LEU A 71 -24.63 -30.15 -22.76
CA LEU A 71 -23.33 -29.83 -23.39
C LEU A 71 -22.87 -28.36 -23.32
N GLY A 72 -21.57 -28.19 -22.97
CA GLY A 72 -20.62 -27.29 -23.64
C GLY A 72 -20.82 -25.78 -23.52
N ALA A 73 -20.02 -25.11 -22.70
CA ALA A 73 -19.60 -23.72 -22.91
C ALA A 73 -18.33 -23.44 -22.10
N ASP A 74 -17.19 -23.82 -22.67
CA ASP A 74 -15.89 -23.27 -22.32
C ASP A 74 -15.76 -21.94 -23.08
N ALA A 75 -16.13 -20.83 -22.42
CA ALA A 75 -15.93 -19.49 -22.98
C ALA A 75 -15.66 -18.48 -21.85
N PRO A 76 -14.58 -17.68 -21.92
CA PRO A 76 -14.34 -16.59 -20.98
C PRO A 76 -15.40 -15.49 -21.18
N PRO A 77 -15.78 -14.74 -20.13
CA PRO A 77 -16.79 -13.70 -20.27
C PRO A 77 -16.28 -12.55 -21.17
N PRO A 78 -17.14 -12.00 -22.05
CA PRO A 78 -16.75 -10.97 -23.01
C PRO A 78 -16.46 -9.62 -22.31
N PRO A 79 -15.49 -8.84 -22.80
CA PRO A 79 -15.22 -7.49 -22.30
C PRO A 79 -16.33 -6.55 -22.78
N GLY A 80 -17.17 -6.09 -21.86
CA GLY A 80 -18.24 -5.12 -22.17
C GLY A 80 -19.64 -5.48 -21.66
N ALA A 81 -19.80 -6.50 -20.81
CA ALA A 81 -21.07 -6.68 -20.10
C ALA A 81 -21.27 -5.51 -19.13
N GLU A 82 -22.16 -4.59 -19.48
CA GLU A 82 -22.69 -3.58 -18.58
C GLU A 82 -23.09 -4.27 -17.28
N LEU A 83 -22.42 -3.91 -16.18
CA LEU A 83 -22.76 -4.35 -14.84
C LEU A 83 -24.25 -4.05 -14.64
N ALA A 84 -25.06 -5.11 -14.61
CA ALA A 84 -26.46 -5.01 -14.22
C ALA A 84 -26.51 -4.30 -12.87
N PHE A 85 -27.02 -3.07 -12.89
CA PHE A 85 -27.10 -2.19 -11.74
C PHE A 85 -27.94 -2.89 -10.67
N GLY A 86 -27.29 -3.39 -9.61
CA GLY A 86 -27.94 -4.04 -8.47
C GLY A 86 -27.63 -5.51 -8.23
N ALA A 87 -26.76 -6.17 -9.01
CA ALA A 87 -26.30 -7.52 -8.65
C ALA A 87 -25.37 -7.47 -7.40
N PRO A 88 -25.68 -8.18 -6.30
CA PRO A 88 -24.79 -8.21 -5.15
C PRO A 88 -23.45 -8.82 -5.57
N LEU A 89 -22.36 -8.09 -5.35
CA LEU A 89 -21.00 -8.57 -5.61
C LEU A 89 -20.81 -9.91 -4.90
N SER A 90 -20.31 -10.91 -5.63
CA SER A 90 -19.98 -12.19 -5.00
C SER A 90 -18.99 -11.93 -3.83
N PRO A 91 -19.06 -12.72 -2.75
CA PRO A 91 -18.15 -12.54 -1.60
C PRO A 91 -16.67 -12.54 -1.99
N GLU A 92 -16.32 -13.23 -3.08
CA GLU A 92 -14.98 -13.26 -3.65
C GLU A 92 -14.61 -11.96 -4.37
N ALA A 93 -15.52 -11.37 -5.14
CA ALA A 93 -15.30 -10.08 -5.79
C ALA A 93 -15.14 -8.95 -4.75
N MET A 94 -15.94 -8.97 -3.68
CA MET A 94 -15.83 -7.99 -2.59
C MET A 94 -14.50 -8.12 -1.85
N ARG A 95 -14.01 -9.34 -1.62
CA ARG A 95 -12.72 -9.59 -0.95
C ARG A 95 -11.53 -9.19 -1.82
N ASN A 96 -11.60 -9.40 -3.14
CA ASN A 96 -10.57 -8.93 -4.07
C ASN A 96 -10.53 -7.41 -4.14
N ALA A 97 -11.70 -6.76 -4.21
CA ALA A 97 -11.80 -5.30 -4.20
C ALA A 97 -11.22 -4.67 -2.92
N ALA A 98 -11.44 -5.29 -1.76
CA ALA A 98 -10.85 -4.87 -0.49
C ALA A 98 -9.32 -4.98 -0.50
N GLY A 99 -8.77 -6.05 -1.09
CA GLY A 99 -7.32 -6.20 -1.25
C GLY A 99 -6.70 -5.14 -2.17
N GLU A 100 -7.37 -4.81 -3.28
CA GLU A 100 -6.91 -3.74 -4.17
C GLU A 100 -6.99 -2.36 -3.53
N SER A 101 -8.04 -2.06 -2.75
CA SER A 101 -8.14 -0.80 -2.02
C SER A 101 -7.02 -0.67 -0.97
N LEU A 102 -6.69 -1.78 -0.30
CA LEU A 102 -5.60 -1.83 0.66
C LEU A 102 -4.25 -1.55 0.00
N GLU A 103 -3.95 -2.19 -1.13
CA GLU A 103 -2.72 -1.96 -1.87
C GLU A 103 -2.60 -0.50 -2.33
N ARG A 104 -3.71 0.10 -2.80
CA ARG A 104 -3.75 1.51 -3.17
C ARG A 104 -3.45 2.41 -1.97
N ALA A 105 -4.04 2.14 -0.81
CA ALA A 105 -3.80 2.90 0.41
C ALA A 105 -2.32 2.80 0.85
N VAL A 106 -1.71 1.62 0.80
CA VAL A 106 -0.28 1.45 1.11
C VAL A 106 0.59 2.26 0.14
N ARG A 107 0.34 2.14 -1.18
CA ARG A 107 1.09 2.90 -2.20
C ARG A 107 0.92 4.40 -2.02
N GLU A 108 -0.29 4.85 -1.76
CA GLU A 108 -0.61 6.25 -1.47
C GLU A 108 0.19 6.75 -0.25
N GLY A 109 0.25 5.98 0.83
CA GLY A 109 1.05 6.33 2.01
C GLY A 109 2.54 6.54 1.68
N TYR A 110 3.13 5.68 0.84
CA TYR A 110 4.52 5.85 0.40
C TYR A 110 4.71 7.02 -0.57
N LEU A 111 3.75 7.30 -1.46
CA LEU A 111 3.79 8.46 -2.34
C LEU A 111 3.76 9.76 -1.53
N TRP A 112 2.93 9.84 -0.48
CA TRP A 112 2.93 10.97 0.44
C TRP A 112 4.25 11.09 1.22
N CYS A 113 4.90 9.98 1.58
CA CYS A 113 6.23 10.04 2.17
C CYS A 113 7.24 10.72 1.21
N GLY A 114 7.23 10.37 -0.07
CA GLY A 114 8.12 10.99 -1.07
C GLY A 114 7.79 12.46 -1.37
N SER A 115 6.51 12.84 -1.30
CA SER A 115 6.10 14.22 -1.60
C SER A 115 6.58 15.26 -0.58
N THR A 116 7.06 14.83 0.59
CA THR A 116 7.74 15.69 1.59
C THR A 116 8.95 16.44 1.02
N PHE A 117 9.61 15.90 -0.02
CA PHE A 117 10.71 16.58 -0.72
C PHE A 117 10.26 17.41 -1.93
N LEU A 118 9.12 17.08 -2.52
CA LEU A 118 8.68 17.65 -3.80
C LEU A 118 7.76 18.87 -3.61
N LEU A 119 6.94 18.88 -2.56
CA LEU A 119 6.05 20.01 -2.26
C LEU A 119 6.77 21.30 -1.84
N PRO A 120 7.86 21.30 -1.06
CA PRO A 120 8.56 22.53 -0.69
C PRO A 120 8.98 23.40 -1.89
N PRO A 121 9.67 22.87 -2.92
CA PRO A 121 10.02 23.69 -4.08
C PRO A 121 8.77 24.12 -4.87
N LEU A 122 7.73 23.28 -4.97
CA LEU A 122 6.46 23.70 -5.60
C LEU A 122 5.80 24.88 -4.89
N PHE A 123 5.70 24.86 -3.56
CA PHE A 123 5.16 25.99 -2.80
C PHE A 123 6.08 27.21 -2.83
N SER A 124 7.39 27.01 -2.94
CA SER A 124 8.34 28.11 -3.11
C SER A 124 8.14 28.84 -4.45
N LEU A 125 7.63 28.19 -5.50
CA LEU A 125 7.29 28.86 -6.76
C LEU A 125 6.20 29.93 -6.58
N LEU A 126 5.27 29.74 -5.63
CA LEU A 126 4.27 30.76 -5.29
C LEU A 126 4.93 31.98 -4.65
N VAL A 127 5.92 31.76 -3.78
CA VAL A 127 6.71 32.83 -3.17
C VAL A 127 7.53 33.57 -4.23
N TYR A 128 8.10 32.84 -5.19
CA TYR A 128 8.82 33.41 -6.31
C TYR A 128 7.90 34.22 -7.24
N ALA A 129 6.73 33.71 -7.57
CA ALA A 129 5.72 34.42 -8.36
C ALA A 129 5.28 35.72 -7.67
N TRP A 130 5.11 35.69 -6.35
CA TRP A 130 4.86 36.89 -5.55
C TRP A 130 6.02 37.89 -5.63
N HIS A 131 7.25 37.42 -5.51
CA HIS A 131 8.44 38.27 -5.59
C HIS A 131 8.60 38.97 -6.96
N ILE A 132 8.18 38.33 -8.06
CA ILE A 132 8.14 38.97 -9.39
C ILE A 132 7.20 40.19 -9.39
N ILE A 133 6.07 40.11 -8.66
CA ILE A 133 5.08 41.20 -8.58
C ILE A 133 5.56 42.30 -7.61
N SER A 134 6.24 41.93 -6.53
CA SER A 134 6.75 42.84 -5.51
C SER A 134 8.25 42.62 -5.25
N PRO A 135 9.12 43.15 -6.14
CA PRO A 135 10.57 42.92 -6.07
C PRO A 135 11.23 43.61 -4.87
N ASP A 136 10.60 44.63 -4.29
CA ASP A 136 11.13 45.38 -3.14
C ASP A 136 11.07 44.61 -1.80
N THR A 137 10.65 43.35 -1.83
CA THR A 137 10.56 42.52 -0.64
C THR A 137 11.97 42.27 -0.08
N PRO A 138 12.25 42.65 1.18
CA PRO A 138 13.58 42.48 1.74
C PRO A 138 13.96 41.00 1.89
N PRO A 139 15.26 40.64 1.80
CA PRO A 139 15.73 39.25 1.82
C PRO A 139 15.26 38.46 3.04
N LEU A 140 15.22 39.10 4.21
CA LEU A 140 14.76 38.47 5.45
C LEU A 140 13.28 38.07 5.38
N SER A 141 12.41 38.92 4.81
CA SER A 141 10.99 38.59 4.62
C SER A 141 10.79 37.48 3.61
N LEU A 142 11.57 37.45 2.51
CA LEU A 142 11.57 36.35 1.55
C LEU A 142 11.97 35.03 2.21
N PHE A 143 13.03 35.03 3.01
CA PHE A 143 13.49 33.84 3.72
C PHE A 143 12.45 33.32 4.73
N ILE A 144 11.77 34.22 5.46
CA ILE A 144 10.66 33.84 6.36
C ILE A 144 9.52 33.19 5.57
N LEU A 145 9.13 33.79 4.45
CA LEU A 145 8.03 33.27 3.63
C LEU A 145 8.38 31.90 3.02
N LEU A 146 9.62 31.73 2.54
CA LEU A 146 10.15 30.44 2.07
C LEU A 146 10.20 29.41 3.20
N THR A 147 10.61 29.80 4.41
CA THR A 147 10.61 28.91 5.58
C THR A 147 9.21 28.41 5.89
N PHE A 148 8.23 29.30 5.87
CA PHE A 148 6.83 28.95 6.12
C PHE A 148 6.28 27.98 5.06
N THR A 149 6.48 28.29 3.77
CA THR A 149 6.02 27.40 2.69
C THR A 149 6.75 26.07 2.67
N THR A 150 8.03 26.03 3.06
CA THR A 150 8.78 24.78 3.25
C THR A 150 8.21 23.95 4.38
N ALA A 151 7.90 24.57 5.54
CA ALA A 151 7.27 23.87 6.66
C ALA A 151 5.93 23.27 6.23
N VAL A 152 5.10 24.03 5.53
CA VAL A 152 3.84 23.51 4.97
C VAL A 152 4.10 22.36 4.00
N GLY A 153 5.04 22.50 3.06
CA GLY A 153 5.40 21.47 2.09
C GLY A 153 5.90 20.16 2.70
N CYS A 154 6.71 20.24 3.76
CA CYS A 154 7.28 19.07 4.42
C CYS A 154 6.28 18.38 5.35
N PHE A 155 5.49 19.14 6.12
CA PHE A 155 4.65 18.58 7.19
C PHE A 155 3.20 18.29 6.76
N LEU A 156 2.71 18.92 5.69
CA LEU A 156 1.38 18.61 5.15
C LEU A 156 1.26 17.13 4.72
N PRO A 157 2.21 16.54 3.97
CA PRO A 157 2.18 15.10 3.65
C PRO A 157 2.15 14.19 4.87
N VAL A 158 2.81 14.56 5.98
CA VAL A 158 2.78 13.77 7.23
C VAL A 158 1.34 13.63 7.75
N THR A 159 0.52 14.67 7.60
CA THR A 159 -0.89 14.60 8.00
C THR A 159 -1.69 13.64 7.11
N PHE A 160 -1.40 13.61 5.81
CA PHE A 160 -2.01 12.65 4.88
C PHE A 160 -1.56 11.22 5.16
N VAL A 161 -0.27 10.98 5.42
CA VAL A 161 0.23 9.66 5.83
C VAL A 161 -0.45 9.19 7.10
N ARG A 162 -0.68 10.08 8.08
CA ARG A 162 -1.44 9.73 9.30
C ARG A 162 -2.88 9.36 8.99
N LYS A 163 -3.54 10.08 8.09
CA LYS A 163 -4.92 9.81 7.68
C LYS A 163 -5.03 8.44 6.98
N VAL A 164 -4.15 8.15 6.03
CA VAL A 164 -4.02 6.84 5.38
C VAL A 164 -3.64 5.76 6.39
N GLY A 165 -2.82 6.10 7.39
CA GLY A 165 -2.45 5.20 8.47
C GLY A 165 -3.63 4.71 9.29
N ILE A 166 -4.67 5.52 9.49
CA ILE A 166 -5.89 5.12 10.22
C ILE A 166 -6.64 4.04 9.44
N THR A 167 -6.73 4.15 8.11
CA THR A 167 -7.39 3.12 7.28
C THR A 167 -6.60 1.81 7.28
N LEU A 168 -5.27 1.88 7.27
CA LEU A 168 -4.39 0.70 7.37
C LEU A 168 -4.51 -0.01 8.74
N ASP A 169 -4.72 0.75 9.81
CA ASP A 169 -4.89 0.23 11.17
C ASP A 169 -6.14 -0.66 11.28
N GLN A 170 -7.23 -0.23 10.65
CA GLN A 170 -8.51 -0.95 10.62
C GLN A 170 -8.42 -2.30 9.90
N GLU A 171 -7.45 -2.44 8.98
CA GLU A 171 -7.21 -3.67 8.22
C GLU A 171 -6.12 -4.57 8.83
N GLY A 172 -5.63 -4.23 10.04
CA GLY A 172 -4.64 -5.03 10.78
C GLY A 172 -3.19 -4.80 10.34
N LEU A 173 -2.90 -3.74 9.58
CA LEU A 173 -1.55 -3.39 9.12
C LEU A 173 -0.86 -2.34 10.00
N ALA A 174 -0.98 -2.48 11.33
CA ALA A 174 -0.42 -1.54 12.29
C ALA A 174 1.11 -1.36 12.15
N GLU A 175 1.84 -2.42 11.78
CA GLU A 175 3.29 -2.36 11.55
C GLU A 175 3.65 -1.49 10.34
N ILE A 176 2.89 -1.59 9.25
CA ILE A 176 3.10 -0.79 8.04
C ILE A 176 2.79 0.68 8.32
N ARG A 177 1.68 0.95 9.02
CA ARG A 177 1.34 2.29 9.51
C ARG A 177 2.48 2.88 10.32
N GLN A 178 3.03 2.15 11.29
CA GLN A 178 4.10 2.65 12.15
C GLN A 178 5.37 2.95 11.35
N THR A 179 5.70 2.08 10.38
CA THR A 179 6.85 2.27 9.49
C THR A 179 6.67 3.51 8.61
N GLN A 180 5.50 3.67 7.97
CA GLN A 180 5.19 4.85 7.13
C GLN A 180 5.15 6.14 7.94
N ALA A 181 4.59 6.12 9.15
CA ALA A 181 4.57 7.27 10.04
C ALA A 181 5.99 7.70 10.45
N THR A 182 6.85 6.75 10.81
CA THR A 182 8.24 7.03 11.17
C THR A 182 9.02 7.57 9.97
N LEU A 183 8.89 6.91 8.82
CA LEU A 183 9.53 7.31 7.57
C LEU A 183 9.12 8.73 7.16
N SER A 184 7.83 9.04 7.16
CA SER A 184 7.32 10.37 6.77
C SER A 184 7.82 11.49 7.66
N ILE A 185 7.93 11.28 8.97
CA ILE A 185 8.48 12.27 9.90
C ILE A 185 9.97 12.49 9.63
N LEU A 186 10.75 11.41 9.48
CA LEU A 186 12.17 11.52 9.18
C LEU A 186 12.42 12.27 7.87
N LEU A 187 11.69 11.91 6.82
CA LEU A 187 11.79 12.57 5.51
C LEU A 187 11.33 14.03 5.57
N ALA A 188 10.26 14.35 6.30
CA ALA A 188 9.81 15.73 6.49
C ALA A 188 10.86 16.59 7.20
N CYS A 189 11.47 16.07 8.27
CA CYS A 189 12.54 16.77 9.00
C CYS A 189 13.78 16.95 8.11
N LEU A 190 14.22 15.90 7.43
CA LEU A 190 15.39 15.96 6.53
C LEU A 190 15.14 16.92 5.36
N GLY A 191 13.96 16.84 4.75
CA GLY A 191 13.54 17.74 3.68
C GLY A 191 13.45 19.19 4.14
N PHE A 192 12.93 19.44 5.34
CA PHE A 192 12.85 20.79 5.90
C PHE A 192 14.24 21.42 6.06
N VAL A 193 15.19 20.68 6.65
CA VAL A 193 16.57 21.16 6.82
C VAL A 193 17.26 21.36 5.47
N LEU A 194 17.13 20.40 4.54
CA LEU A 194 17.73 20.47 3.21
C LEU A 194 17.24 21.71 2.45
N TRP A 195 15.92 21.91 2.39
CA TRP A 195 15.33 23.02 1.64
C TRP A 195 15.62 24.37 2.29
N LEU A 196 15.61 24.47 3.62
CA LEU A 196 16.04 25.68 4.31
C LEU A 196 17.48 26.06 3.96
N TRP A 197 18.37 25.06 3.91
CA TRP A 197 19.76 25.27 3.53
C TRP A 197 19.87 25.75 2.07
N CYS A 198 19.13 25.14 1.14
CA CYS A 198 19.07 25.61 -0.26
C CYS A 198 18.54 27.05 -0.38
N PHE A 199 17.44 27.38 0.30
CA PHE A 199 16.84 28.71 0.26
C PHE A 199 17.71 29.77 0.93
N TRP A 200 18.47 29.41 1.95
CA TRP A 200 19.46 30.29 2.56
C TRP A 200 20.47 30.79 1.53
N PHE A 201 21.04 29.88 0.72
CA PHE A 201 21.98 30.23 -0.35
C PHE A 201 21.33 31.02 -1.49
N LEU A 202 20.08 30.72 -1.84
CA LEU A 202 19.36 31.44 -2.89
C LEU A 202 19.07 32.89 -2.50
N VAL A 203 18.74 33.14 -1.24
CA VAL A 203 18.42 34.47 -0.72
C VAL A 203 19.68 35.28 -0.38
N HIS A 204 20.76 34.62 0.01
CA HIS A 204 22.04 35.26 0.35
C HIS A 204 23.15 34.82 -0.61
N PRO A 205 23.09 35.22 -1.90
CA PRO A 205 24.22 35.01 -2.80
C PRO A 205 25.42 35.78 -2.23
N ARG A 206 26.53 35.07 -2.00
CA ARG A 206 27.78 35.72 -1.59
C ARG A 206 28.28 36.63 -2.74
N PRO A 207 28.91 37.77 -2.42
CA PRO A 207 29.48 38.67 -3.41
C PRO A 207 30.59 38.03 -4.23
#